data_AF-A0A6L7XK78-F1
#
_entry.id   AF-A0A6L7XK78-F1
#
_cell.length_a   1.000
_cell.length_b   1.000
_cell.length_c   1.000
_cell.angle_alpha   90.00
_cell.angle_beta   90.00
_cell.angle_gamma   90.00
#
_symmetry.space_group_name_H-M   'P 1'
#
loop_
_entity.id
_entity.type
_entity.pdbx_description
1 polymer ?
#
loop_
_entity_poly.entity_id
_entity_poly.type
_entity_poly.pdbx_seq_one_letter_code
_entity_poly.pdbx_strand_id
1 'polypeptide(L)'
;MQPSSDSPSAETAVGRPGGALAGRLRVPGDKSISHRAFLISALAVGESRAEGCLESDDVLATQACLRALGVEIRRTAPGAYRIHGRGI
;
A
#
# COMPACT_ATOMS: atom_id res chain seq x y z
N MET A 1 14.87 22.55 16.89
CA MET A 1 14.89 21.97 15.54
C MET A 1 13.45 21.96 15.04
N GLN A 2 13.06 22.95 14.23
CA GLN A 2 11.70 23.02 13.71
C GLN A 2 11.52 21.93 12.63
N PRO A 3 10.41 21.18 12.61
CA PRO A 3 10.10 20.33 11.47
C PRO A 3 9.73 21.23 10.29
N SER A 4 10.44 21.06 9.19
CA SER A 4 10.19 21.72 7.90
C SER A 4 8.78 21.40 7.42
N SER A 5 7.99 22.46 7.24
CA SER A 5 6.63 22.49 6.75
C SER A 5 6.58 22.37 5.22
N ASP A 6 6.82 21.18 4.68
CA ASP A 6 6.44 20.87 3.30
C ASP A 6 5.12 20.09 3.33
N SER A 7 4.04 20.80 3.65
CA SER A 7 2.69 20.32 3.36
C SER A 7 2.48 20.40 1.85
N PRO A 8 2.04 19.34 1.16
CA PRO A 8 1.77 19.42 -0.27
C PRO A 8 0.68 20.45 -0.51
N SER A 9 1.05 21.54 -1.19
CA SER A 9 0.09 22.53 -1.68
C SER A 9 -0.77 21.84 -2.74
N ALA A 10 -2.10 21.99 -2.65
CA ALA A 10 -3.00 21.43 -3.64
C ALA A 10 -2.76 22.11 -5.00
N GLU A 11 -2.00 21.44 -5.86
CA GLU A 11 -1.72 21.89 -7.22
C GLU A 11 -2.87 21.47 -8.14
N THR A 12 -3.52 22.44 -8.77
CA THR A 12 -4.61 22.18 -9.70
C THR A 12 -4.06 21.70 -11.03
N ALA A 13 -4.34 20.44 -11.38
CA ALA A 13 -4.08 19.91 -12.72
C ALA A 13 -5.30 20.10 -13.63
N VAL A 14 -5.08 20.59 -14.86
CA VAL A 14 -6.12 20.76 -15.88
C VAL A 14 -5.90 19.77 -17.02
N GLY A 15 -6.85 18.86 -17.23
CA GLY A 15 -6.87 17.94 -18.37
C GLY A 15 -7.25 18.66 -19.67
N ARG A 16 -6.56 18.35 -20.76
CA ARG A 16 -6.91 18.80 -22.12
C ARG A 16 -7.30 17.58 -22.98
N PRO A 17 -8.15 17.75 -24.02
CA PRO A 17 -8.43 16.67 -24.96
C PRO A 17 -7.14 16.12 -25.58
N GLY A 18 -6.91 14.81 -25.45
CA GLY A 18 -5.64 14.15 -25.81
C GLY A 18 -5.73 13.17 -26.99
N GLY A 19 -6.85 13.12 -27.71
CA GLY A 19 -7.09 12.11 -28.75
C GLY A 19 -7.40 10.71 -28.19
N ALA A 20 -7.42 9.70 -29.06
CA ALA A 20 -7.68 8.32 -28.66
C ALA A 20 -6.45 7.70 -27.97
N LEU A 21 -6.66 7.05 -26.81
CA LEU A 21 -5.61 6.32 -26.10
C LEU A 21 -5.43 4.93 -26.72
N ALA A 22 -4.19 4.55 -27.04
CA ALA A 22 -3.84 3.23 -27.55
C ALA A 22 -2.59 2.69 -26.83
N GLY A 23 -2.65 1.44 -26.36
CA GLY A 23 -1.53 0.79 -25.68
C GLY A 23 -1.95 -0.34 -24.75
N ARG A 24 -0.99 -0.87 -24.01
CA ARG A 24 -1.20 -1.84 -22.93
C ARG A 24 -0.47 -1.33 -21.70
N LEU A 25 -1.12 -1.42 -20.55
CA LEU A 25 -0.53 -1.07 -19.26
C LEU A 25 -0.91 -2.12 -18.23
N ARG A 26 -0.10 -2.22 -17.18
CA ARG A 26 -0.44 -2.98 -15.98
C ARG A 26 -1.01 -2.00 -14.97
N VAL A 27 -2.23 -2.25 -14.53
CA VAL A 27 -2.84 -1.43 -13.47
C VAL A 27 -2.16 -1.73 -12.14
N PRO A 28 -2.10 -0.74 -11.22
CA PRO A 28 -1.72 -0.98 -9.83
C PRO A 28 -2.62 -2.03 -9.17
N GLY A 29 -2.19 -2.54 -8.02
CA GLY A 29 -3.01 -3.44 -7.21
C GLY A 29 -4.34 -2.81 -6.78
N ASP A 30 -5.31 -3.66 -6.44
CA ASP A 30 -6.59 -3.17 -5.90
C ASP A 30 -6.42 -2.72 -4.43
N LYS A 31 -6.99 -1.56 -4.10
CA LYS A 31 -6.88 -0.97 -2.75
C LYS A 31 -7.54 -1.85 -1.70
N SER A 32 -8.76 -2.33 -1.96
CA SER A 32 -9.53 -3.11 -0.99
C SER A 32 -8.90 -4.47 -0.73
N ILE A 33 -8.43 -5.15 -1.78
CA ILE A 33 -7.69 -6.41 -1.68
C ILE A 33 -6.38 -6.18 -0.92
N SER A 34 -5.67 -5.08 -1.18
CA SER A 34 -4.42 -4.78 -0.47
C SER A 34 -4.65 -4.60 1.04
N HIS A 35 -5.65 -3.80 1.45
CA HIS A 35 -6.02 -3.69 2.86
C HIS A 35 -6.34 -5.06 3.48
N ARG A 36 -7.21 -5.84 2.83
CA ARG A 36 -7.62 -7.15 3.35
C ARG A 36 -6.47 -8.14 3.40
N ALA A 37 -5.58 -8.14 2.42
CA ALA A 37 -4.40 -9.01 2.41
C ALA A 37 -3.52 -8.76 3.63
N PHE A 38 -3.26 -7.50 3.99
CA PHE A 38 -2.49 -7.17 5.20
C PHE A 38 -3.24 -7.56 6.48
N LEU A 39 -4.53 -7.26 6.57
CA LEU A 39 -5.34 -7.58 7.75
C LEU A 39 -5.42 -9.11 7.97
N ILE A 40 -5.77 -9.88 6.94
CA ILE A 40 -5.89 -11.34 7.04
C ILE A 40 -4.53 -11.97 7.36
N SER A 41 -3.46 -11.50 6.71
CA SER A 41 -2.10 -11.99 6.98
C SER A 41 -1.64 -11.71 8.41
N ALA A 42 -2.05 -10.58 8.99
CA ALA A 42 -1.74 -10.24 10.38
C ALA A 42 -2.46 -11.13 11.39
N LEU A 43 -3.66 -11.62 11.05
CA LEU A 43 -4.46 -12.52 11.90
C LEU A 43 -4.00 -13.98 11.78
N ALA A 44 -3.47 -14.37 10.62
CA ALA A 44 -3.03 -15.73 10.37
C ALA A 44 -1.92 -16.22 11.34
N VAL A 45 -1.77 -17.54 11.48
CA VAL A 45 -0.65 -18.14 12.20
C VAL A 45 0.50 -18.34 11.21
N GLY A 46 1.69 -17.83 11.54
CA GLY A 46 2.90 -18.03 10.75
C GLY A 46 3.16 -16.93 9.71
N GLU A 47 3.80 -17.28 8.60
CA GLU A 47 4.19 -16.34 7.53
C GLU A 47 3.19 -16.36 6.37
N SER A 48 2.73 -15.18 5.97
CA SER A 48 2.01 -14.94 4.72
C SER A 48 2.89 -14.18 3.72
N ARG A 49 2.66 -14.44 2.43
CA ARG A 49 3.29 -13.72 1.31
C ARG A 49 2.21 -13.07 0.47
N ALA A 50 2.33 -11.75 0.25
CA ALA A 50 1.40 -10.98 -0.56
C ALA A 50 2.16 -10.31 -1.70
N GLU A 51 1.61 -10.38 -2.91
CA GLU A 51 2.21 -9.85 -4.14
C GLU A 51 1.19 -8.97 -4.88
N GLY A 52 1.69 -7.98 -5.63
CA GLY A 52 0.84 -7.04 -6.36
C GLY A 52 0.03 -6.11 -5.46
N CYS A 53 0.45 -5.90 -4.20
CA CYS A 53 -0.20 -4.97 -3.29
C CYS A 53 -0.04 -3.52 -3.77
N LEU A 54 -1.10 -2.74 -3.65
CA LEU A 54 -1.09 -1.30 -3.87
C LEU A 54 -0.30 -0.59 -2.76
N GLU A 55 0.58 0.32 -3.13
CA GLU A 55 1.37 1.14 -2.20
C GLU A 55 0.78 2.56 -2.10
N SER A 56 -0.53 2.66 -1.88
CA SER A 56 -1.20 3.95 -1.65
C SER A 56 -1.08 4.37 -0.18
N ASP A 57 -1.24 5.66 0.10
CA ASP A 57 -1.17 6.21 1.47
C ASP A 57 -2.11 5.48 2.44
N ASP A 58 -3.36 5.18 2.02
CA ASP A 58 -4.31 4.39 2.80
C ASP A 58 -3.77 3.00 3.20
N VAL A 59 -3.13 2.30 2.27
CA VAL A 59 -2.61 0.94 2.49
C VAL A 59 -1.33 1.00 3.32
N LEU A 60 -0.47 1.99 3.08
CA LEU A 60 0.74 2.23 3.88
C LEU A 60 0.38 2.58 5.33
N ALA A 61 -0.66 3.40 5.55
CA ALA A 61 -1.19 3.70 6.87
C ALA A 61 -1.72 2.44 7.57
N THR A 62 -2.39 1.54 6.83
CA THR A 62 -2.81 0.24 7.36
C THR A 62 -1.61 -0.62 7.80
N GLN A 63 -0.56 -0.70 6.98
CA GLN A 63 0.67 -1.41 7.35
C GLN A 63 1.33 -0.78 8.59
N ALA A 64 1.37 0.55 8.68
CA ALA A 64 1.93 1.25 9.83
C ALA A 64 1.15 0.95 11.12
N CYS A 65 -0.18 0.96 11.06
CA CYS A 65 -1.05 0.57 12.17
C CYS A 65 -0.76 -0.88 12.61
N LEU A 66 -0.71 -1.84 11.67
CA LEU A 66 -0.40 -3.23 11.99
C LEU A 66 1.00 -3.41 12.60
N ARG A 67 2.01 -2.67 12.10
CA ARG A 67 3.34 -2.65 12.72
C ARG A 67 3.31 -2.12 14.14
N ALA A 68 2.54 -1.05 14.40
CA ALA A 68 2.36 -0.51 15.74
C ALA A 68 1.65 -1.50 16.68
N LEU A 69 0.78 -2.37 16.14
CA LEU A 69 0.15 -3.48 16.87
C LEU A 69 1.07 -4.72 17.00
N GLY A 70 2.33 -4.63 16.58
CA GLY A 70 3.33 -5.69 16.75
C GLY A 70 3.36 -6.73 15.62
N VAL A 71 2.69 -6.50 14.50
CA VAL A 71 2.78 -7.36 13.31
C VAL A 71 4.09 -7.09 12.59
N GLU A 72 4.87 -8.12 12.32
CA GLU A 72 6.10 -7.98 11.55
C GLU A 72 5.78 -8.00 10.05
N ILE A 73 5.98 -6.87 9.37
CA ILE A 73 5.72 -6.70 7.94
C ILE A 73 7.00 -6.22 7.24
N ARG A 74 7.59 -7.09 6.41
CA ARG A 74 8.78 -6.81 5.60
C ARG A 74 8.41 -6.67 4.13
N ARG A 75 8.87 -5.59 3.48
CA ARG A 75 8.76 -5.44 2.03
C ARG A 75 9.92 -6.17 1.36
N THR A 76 9.63 -7.02 0.37
CA THR A 76 10.64 -7.81 -0.35
C THR A 76 10.88 -7.32 -1.78
N ALA A 77 9.88 -6.69 -2.40
CA ALA A 77 9.97 -6.04 -3.71
C ALA A 77 8.81 -5.01 -3.85
N PRO A 78 8.72 -4.22 -4.93
CA PRO A 78 7.56 -3.36 -5.17
C PRO A 78 6.24 -4.14 -5.15
N GLY A 79 5.34 -3.76 -4.24
CA GLY A 79 4.06 -4.44 -4.03
C GLY A 79 4.19 -5.87 -3.48
N ALA A 80 5.37 -6.32 -3.04
CA ALA A 80 5.60 -7.66 -2.51
C ALA A 80 6.05 -7.62 -1.05
N TYR A 81 5.39 -8.42 -0.21
CA TYR A 81 5.52 -8.37 1.24
C TYR A 81 5.53 -9.76 1.89
N ARG A 82 6.29 -9.88 2.97
CA ARG A 82 6.25 -10.97 3.94
C ARG A 82 5.67 -10.45 5.25
N ILE A 83 4.65 -11.13 5.75
CA ILE A 83 3.92 -10.75 6.97
C ILE A 83 3.93 -11.93 7.93
N HIS A 84 4.45 -11.74 9.14
CA HIS A 84 4.32 -12.73 10.22
C HIS A 84 3.11 -12.39 11.08
N GLY A 85 2.07 -13.19 10.94
CA GLY A 85 0.82 -13.02 11.64
C GLY A 85 0.91 -13.44 13.12
N ARG A 86 0.01 -12.90 13.93
CA ARG A 86 0.02 -13.03 15.39
C ARG A 86 -0.85 -14.17 15.91
N GLY A 87 -1.71 -14.76 15.07
CA GLY A 87 -2.55 -15.91 15.43
C GLY A 87 -3.59 -15.59 16.51
N ILE A 88 -4.59 -14.78 16.19
CA ILE A 88 -5.74 -14.49 17.07
C ILE A 88 -7.04 -15.11 16.58
#